data_AF-A0A969F653-F1
#
_entry.id   AF-A0A969F653-F1
#
_cell.length_a   1.000
_cell.length_b   1.000
_cell.length_c   1.000
_cell.angle_alpha   90.00
_cell.angle_beta   90.00
_cell.angle_gamma   90.00
#
_symmetry.space_group_name_H-M   'P 1'
#
loop_
_entity.id
_entity.type
_entity.pdbx_description
1 polymer ?
#
loop_
_entity_poly.entity_id
_entity_poly.type
_entity_poly.pdbx_seq_one_letter_code
_entity_poly.pdbx_strand_id
1 'polypeptide(L)'
;MRMSDQAKRPDTVRLQNMGRAFINSACLFAAIDLKLFTAVADGADTHAKVAGRIGISVTNAERLMTMCAACGLLEWHDDHYCNAPDVGNMETLILYGTEAQKKQWLEPLLSGEMRSCFFDDRAS
;
A
#
# COMPACT_ATOMS: atom_id res chain seq x y z
N MET A 1 -29.53 6.24 -40.64
CA MET A 1 -28.20 5.81 -40.15
C MET A 1 -28.33 5.56 -38.64
N ARG A 2 -28.31 4.31 -38.17
CA ARG A 2 -28.56 4.00 -36.75
C ARG A 2 -27.30 4.26 -35.93
N MET A 3 -27.36 5.22 -35.01
CA MET A 3 -26.42 5.33 -33.90
C MET A 3 -26.85 4.34 -32.82
N SER A 4 -26.32 3.11 -32.87
CA SER A 4 -26.40 2.21 -31.73
C SER A 4 -25.23 2.53 -30.81
N ASP A 5 -25.46 3.41 -29.85
CA ASP A 5 -24.61 3.58 -28.67
C ASP A 5 -24.82 2.34 -27.79
N GLN A 6 -24.11 1.27 -28.14
CA GLN A 6 -24.16 0.01 -27.41
C GLN A 6 -23.24 0.18 -26.20
N ALA A 7 -23.80 0.60 -25.07
CA ALA A 7 -23.10 0.63 -23.79
C ALA A 7 -22.32 -0.69 -23.62
N LYS A 8 -20.99 -0.60 -23.75
CA LYS A 8 -20.08 -1.74 -23.79
C LYS A 8 -20.32 -2.54 -22.50
N ARG A 9 -20.80 -3.78 -22.63
CA ARG A 9 -21.00 -4.67 -21.47
C ARG A 9 -19.73 -4.63 -20.63
N PRO A 10 -19.82 -4.45 -19.30
CA PRO A 10 -18.63 -4.46 -18.45
C PRO A 10 -17.83 -5.72 -18.75
N ASP A 11 -16.59 -5.57 -19.21
CA ASP A 11 -15.71 -6.71 -19.39
C ASP A 11 -15.31 -7.26 -18.01
N THR A 12 -14.88 -8.51 -17.99
CA THR A 12 -14.48 -9.18 -16.75
C THR A 12 -13.32 -8.45 -16.06
N VAL A 13 -12.46 -7.79 -16.83
CA VAL A 13 -11.35 -6.96 -16.33
C VAL A 13 -11.87 -5.78 -15.51
N ARG A 14 -12.87 -5.04 -16.00
CA ARG A 14 -13.48 -3.93 -15.28
C ARG A 14 -14.09 -4.39 -13.96
N LEU A 15 -14.82 -5.51 -13.96
CA LEU A 15 -15.42 -6.07 -12.75
C LEU A 15 -14.36 -6.52 -11.74
N GLN A 16 -13.30 -7.19 -12.22
CA GLN A 16 -12.16 -7.59 -11.39
C GLN A 16 -11.43 -6.37 -10.80
N ASN A 17 -11.25 -5.30 -11.57
CA ASN A 17 -10.62 -4.07 -11.10
C ASN A 17 -11.45 -3.38 -10.03
N MET A 18 -12.78 -3.33 -10.19
CA MET A 18 -13.67 -2.79 -9.14
C MET A 18 -13.59 -3.63 -7.86
N GLY A 19 -13.62 -4.96 -7.97
CA GLY A 19 -13.45 -5.85 -6.83
C GLY A 19 -12.11 -5.65 -6.12
N ARG A 20 -11.02 -5.54 -6.89
CA ARG A 20 -9.68 -5.30 -6.34
C ARG A 20 -9.56 -3.93 -5.69
N ALA A 21 -10.14 -2.88 -6.25
CA ALA A 21 -10.16 -1.55 -5.65
C ALA A 21 -10.85 -1.57 -4.27
N PHE A 22 -12.01 -2.26 -4.16
CA PHE A 22 -12.69 -2.42 -2.89
C PHE A 22 -11.83 -3.15 -1.84
N ILE A 23 -11.18 -4.26 -2.24
CA ILE A 23 -10.30 -5.04 -1.36
C ILE A 23 -9.08 -4.22 -0.92
N ASN A 24 -8.45 -3.49 -1.84
CA ASN A 24 -7.30 -2.65 -1.54
C ASN A 24 -7.65 -1.56 -0.51
N SER A 25 -8.80 -0.91 -0.69
CA SER A 25 -9.29 0.09 0.28
C SER A 25 -9.57 -0.54 1.64
N ALA A 26 -10.26 -1.68 1.69
CA ALA A 26 -10.56 -2.36 2.95
C ALA A 26 -9.28 -2.80 3.70
N CYS A 27 -8.28 -3.30 2.95
CA CYS A 27 -6.98 -3.66 3.50
C CYS A 27 -6.24 -2.43 4.07
N LEU A 28 -6.22 -1.32 3.32
CA LEU A 28 -5.60 -0.07 3.75
C LEU A 28 -6.24 0.45 5.05
N PHE A 29 -7.58 0.53 5.10
CA PHE A 29 -8.27 1.02 6.29
C PHE A 29 -8.02 0.13 7.51
N ALA A 30 -8.07 -1.20 7.36
CA ALA A 30 -7.76 -2.12 8.45
C ALA A 30 -6.32 -1.95 8.97
N ALA A 31 -5.36 -1.76 8.07
CA ALA A 31 -3.97 -1.50 8.44
C ALA A 31 -3.79 -0.18 9.19
N ILE A 32 -4.51 0.88 8.79
CA ILE A 32 -4.49 2.19 9.48
C ILE A 32 -5.12 2.08 10.87
N ASP A 33 -6.32 1.50 10.97
CA ASP A 33 -7.07 1.39 12.23
C ASP A 33 -6.29 0.59 13.28
N LEU A 34 -5.58 -0.45 12.84
CA LEU A 34 -4.70 -1.26 13.69
C LEU A 34 -3.30 -0.67 13.88
N LYS A 35 -2.99 0.48 13.26
CA LYS A 35 -1.67 1.13 13.31
C LYS A 35 -0.53 0.24 12.83
N LEU A 36 -0.80 -0.62 11.84
CA LEU A 36 0.17 -1.57 11.29
C LEU A 36 1.41 -0.87 10.74
N PHE A 37 1.24 0.17 9.92
CA PHE A 37 2.37 0.86 9.27
C PHE A 37 3.30 1.53 10.29
N THR A 38 2.73 2.07 11.36
CA THR A 38 3.50 2.64 12.48
C THR A 38 4.24 1.53 13.23
N ALA A 39 3.60 0.40 13.49
CA ALA A 39 4.25 -0.74 14.13
C ALA A 39 5.45 -1.24 13.30
N VAL A 40 5.29 -1.37 11.98
CA VAL A 40 6.37 -1.77 11.06
C VAL A 40 7.49 -0.72 11.04
N ALA A 41 7.16 0.57 10.98
CA ALA A 41 8.15 1.66 11.03
C ALA A 41 8.94 1.68 12.35
N ASP A 42 8.33 1.28 13.46
CA ASP A 42 8.96 1.13 14.77
C ASP A 42 9.79 -0.18 14.91
N GLY A 43 9.92 -0.98 13.85
CA GLY A 43 10.72 -2.22 13.83
C GLY A 43 9.95 -3.51 14.17
N ALA A 44 8.61 -3.47 14.24
CA ALA A 44 7.79 -4.67 14.27
C ALA A 44 7.61 -5.23 12.86
N ASP A 45 8.64 -5.91 12.37
CA ASP A 45 8.79 -6.34 10.97
C ASP A 45 8.46 -7.83 10.71
N THR A 46 8.05 -8.58 11.73
CA THR A 46 7.60 -9.98 11.60
C THR A 46 6.17 -10.14 12.10
N HIS A 47 5.48 -11.19 11.67
CA HIS A 47 4.09 -11.47 12.11
C HIS A 47 3.95 -11.51 13.63
N ALA A 48 4.92 -12.10 14.33
CA ALA A 48 4.91 -12.19 15.78
C ALA A 48 5.12 -10.83 16.46
N LYS A 49 6.09 -10.03 15.98
CA LYS A 49 6.33 -8.68 16.51
C LYS A 49 5.12 -7.77 16.27
N VAL A 50 4.54 -7.81 15.06
CA VAL A 50 3.34 -7.04 14.71
C VAL A 50 2.17 -7.44 15.60
N ALA A 51 1.88 -8.74 15.72
CA ALA A 51 0.79 -9.25 16.56
C ALA A 51 0.89 -8.72 18.01
N GLY A 52 2.10 -8.77 18.59
CA GLY A 52 2.37 -8.23 19.91
C GLY A 52 2.20 -6.70 20.01
N ARG A 53 2.61 -5.97 18.96
CA ARG A 53 2.56 -4.49 18.94
C ARG A 53 1.15 -3.94 18.76
N ILE A 54 0.34 -4.54 17.89
CA ILE A 54 -1.01 -4.06 17.55
C ILE A 54 -2.11 -4.81 18.33
N GLY A 55 -1.76 -5.83 19.11
CA GLY A 55 -2.68 -6.50 20.04
C GLY A 55 -3.66 -7.47 19.37
N ILE A 56 -3.22 -8.21 18.34
CA ILE A 56 -4.03 -9.24 17.65
C ILE A 56 -3.34 -10.60 17.69
N SER A 57 -4.05 -11.66 17.29
CA SER A 57 -3.42 -12.99 17.17
C SER A 57 -2.40 -13.01 16.02
N VAL A 58 -1.38 -13.87 16.14
CA VAL A 58 -0.35 -14.04 15.10
C VAL A 58 -0.97 -14.43 13.75
N THR A 59 -1.96 -15.32 13.75
CA THR A 59 -2.69 -15.71 12.53
C THR A 59 -3.40 -14.53 11.86
N ASN A 60 -3.97 -13.60 12.65
CA ASN A 60 -4.61 -12.43 12.08
C ASN A 60 -3.59 -11.42 11.56
N ALA A 61 -2.45 -11.26 12.24
CA ALA A 61 -1.33 -10.46 11.74
C ALA A 61 -0.78 -11.01 10.43
N GLU A 62 -0.56 -12.32 10.34
CA GLU A 62 -0.11 -13.01 9.13
C GLU A 62 -1.03 -12.74 7.94
N ARG A 63 -2.34 -12.92 8.13
CA ARG A 63 -3.36 -12.65 7.10
C ARG A 63 -3.34 -11.19 6.65
N LEU A 64 -3.33 -10.26 7.61
CA LEU A 64 -3.34 -8.84 7.32
C LEU A 64 -2.07 -8.42 6.57
N MET A 65 -0.89 -8.81 7.07
CA MET A 65 0.40 -8.46 6.46
C MET A 65 0.55 -9.06 5.05
N THR A 66 0.14 -10.32 4.86
CA THR A 66 0.13 -10.96 3.54
C THR A 66 -0.80 -10.23 2.59
N MET A 67 -1.98 -9.81 3.06
CA MET A 67 -2.92 -9.04 2.24
C MET A 67 -2.34 -7.66 1.90
N CYS A 68 -1.72 -6.97 2.86
CA CYS A 68 -1.05 -5.70 2.62
C CYS A 68 0.07 -5.83 1.59
N ALA A 69 0.87 -6.91 1.65
CA ALA A 69 1.89 -7.18 0.63
C ALA A 69 1.28 -7.44 -0.76
N ALA A 70 0.21 -8.23 -0.84
CA ALA A 70 -0.51 -8.45 -2.09
C ALA A 70 -1.15 -7.18 -2.67
N CYS A 71 -1.51 -6.23 -1.80
CA CYS A 71 -2.02 -4.90 -2.18
C CYS A 71 -0.90 -3.89 -2.51
N GLY A 72 0.38 -4.25 -2.36
CA GLY A 72 1.52 -3.33 -2.57
C GLY A 72 1.69 -2.28 -1.47
N LEU A 73 1.17 -2.55 -0.27
CA LEU A 73 1.28 -1.66 0.90
C LEU A 73 2.46 -2.05 1.80
N LEU A 74 2.90 -3.31 1.75
CA LEU A 74 4.12 -3.80 2.38
C LEU A 74 4.98 -4.52 1.35
N GLU A 75 6.28 -4.56 1.56
CA GLU A 75 7.20 -5.44 0.85
C GLU A 75 7.80 -6.45 1.82
N TRP A 76 8.19 -7.62 1.29
CA TRP A 76 8.82 -8.69 2.06
C TRP A 76 10.23 -8.92 1.54
N HIS A 77 11.24 -8.74 2.40
CA HIS A 77 12.66 -8.84 2.09
C HIS A 77 13.38 -9.51 3.27
N ASP A 78 14.25 -10.49 3.00
CA ASP A 78 15.11 -11.14 3.99
C ASP A 78 14.40 -11.56 5.29
N ASP A 79 13.23 -12.22 5.17
CA ASP A 79 12.35 -12.64 6.27
C ASP A 79 11.67 -11.52 7.08
N HIS A 80 11.74 -10.27 6.62
CA HIS A 80 11.14 -9.10 7.25
C HIS A 80 10.16 -8.37 6.32
N TYR A 81 9.14 -7.75 6.90
CA TYR A 81 8.24 -6.83 6.20
C TYR A 81 8.68 -5.40 6.40
N CYS A 82 8.66 -4.61 5.33
CA CYS A 82 8.83 -3.17 5.37
C CYS A 82 7.64 -2.46 4.72
N ASN A 83 7.40 -1.20 5.10
CA ASN A 83 6.39 -0.39 4.45
C ASN A 83 6.78 -0.19 2.98
N ALA A 84 5.82 -0.38 2.07
CA ALA A 84 6.09 -0.08 0.67
C ALA A 84 6.54 1.40 0.56
N PRO A 85 7.70 1.66 -0.07
CA PRO A 85 8.35 2.97 -0.02
C PRO A 85 7.48 4.09 -0.58
N ASP A 86 6.60 3.74 -1.51
CA ASP A 86 5.63 4.63 -2.15
C ASP A 86 4.66 5.26 -1.14
N VAL A 87 4.28 4.55 -0.06
CA VAL A 87 3.34 5.07 0.94
C VAL A 87 3.98 6.20 1.75
N GLY A 88 5.19 5.99 2.29
CA GLY A 88 5.87 6.97 3.13
C GLY A 88 6.38 8.19 2.34
N ASN A 89 6.86 7.97 1.12
CA ASN A 89 7.33 9.06 0.26
C ASN A 89 6.16 9.89 -0.27
N MET A 90 5.03 9.28 -0.62
CA MET A 90 3.81 10.03 -0.97
C MET A 90 3.31 10.86 0.22
N GLU A 91 3.23 10.28 1.42
CA GLU A 91 2.82 11.01 2.62
C GLU A 91 3.70 12.25 2.86
N THR A 92 5.03 12.08 2.76
CA THR A 92 5.99 13.18 2.92
C THR A 92 5.81 14.28 1.86
N LEU A 93 5.66 13.90 0.59
CA LEU A 93 5.47 14.86 -0.51
C LEU A 93 4.12 15.58 -0.42
N ILE A 94 3.07 14.92 0.07
CA ILE A 94 1.75 15.53 0.30
C ILE A 94 1.83 16.58 1.41
N LEU A 95 2.41 16.21 2.55
CA LEU A 95 2.43 17.05 3.76
C LEU A 95 3.46 18.19 3.68
N TYR A 96 4.62 17.95 3.06
CA TYR A 96 5.77 18.85 3.14
C TYR A 96 6.34 19.27 1.77
N GLY A 97 5.90 18.65 0.68
CA GLY A 97 6.39 18.96 -0.66
C GLY A 97 5.93 20.35 -1.15
N THR A 98 6.83 21.08 -1.80
CA THR A 98 6.48 22.24 -2.62
C THR A 98 5.67 21.83 -3.85
N GLU A 99 4.96 22.75 -4.49
CA GLU A 99 4.18 22.46 -5.70
C GLU A 99 5.06 21.92 -6.85
N ALA A 100 6.28 22.43 -6.98
CA ALA A 100 7.26 21.90 -7.93
C ALA A 100 7.67 20.46 -7.58
N GLN A 101 7.86 20.16 -6.29
CA GLN A 101 8.16 18.80 -5.82
C GLN A 101 7.01 17.83 -6.03
N LYS A 102 5.77 18.25 -5.76
CA LYS A 102 4.59 17.43 -5.99
C LYS A 102 4.43 17.11 -7.47
N LYS A 103 4.59 18.10 -8.34
CA LYS A 103 4.49 17.88 -9.78
C LYS A 103 5.58 16.95 -10.33
N GLN A 104 6.81 17.10 -9.84
CA GLN A 104 7.94 16.32 -10.32
C GLN A 104 7.97 14.89 -9.78
N TRP A 105 7.56 14.68 -8.53
CA TRP A 105 7.71 13.39 -7.85
C TRP A 105 6.37 12.77 -7.41
N LEU A 106 5.44 13.54 -6.85
CA LEU A 106 4.17 12.99 -6.34
C LEU A 106 3.24 12.55 -7.48
N GLU A 107 3.09 13.34 -8.55
CA GLU A 107 2.21 12.99 -9.67
C GLU A 107 2.63 11.68 -10.37
N PRO A 108 3.92 11.47 -10.72
CA PRO A 108 4.36 10.21 -11.32
C PRO A 108 4.32 9.00 -10.36
N LEU A 109 4.49 9.24 -9.05
CA LEU A 109 4.30 8.22 -8.01
C LEU A 109 2.82 7.78 -7.95
N LEU A 110 1.89 8.73 -7.94
CA LEU A 110 0.45 8.46 -7.91
C LEU A 110 -0.05 7.77 -9.18
N SER A 111 0.53 8.09 -10.34
CA SER A 111 0.20 7.42 -11.61
C SER A 111 0.86 6.04 -11.75
N GLY A 112 1.78 5.67 -10.85
CA GLY A 112 2.53 4.42 -10.90
C GLY A 112 3.58 4.38 -12.01
N GLU A 113 3.95 5.54 -12.56
CA GLU A 113 5.01 5.68 -13.57
C GLU A 113 6.41 5.54 -12.97
N MET A 114 6.54 5.76 -11.66
CA MET A 114 7.77 5.52 -10.92
C MET A 114 7.49 4.91 -9.54
N ARG A 115 8.47 4.15 -9.03
CA ARG A 115 8.52 3.71 -7.64
C ARG A 115 9.59 4.49 -6.92
N SER A 116 9.35 4.75 -5.65
CA SER A 116 10.30 5.38 -4.73
C SER A 116 10.98 4.32 -3.87
N CYS A 117 12.09 4.65 -3.25
CA CYS A 117 12.75 3.81 -2.26
C CYS A 117 13.32 4.72 -1.16
N PHE A 118 13.33 4.24 0.08
CA PHE A 118 14.05 4.89 1.16
C PHE A 118 15.31 4.08 1.46
N PHE A 119 16.47 4.71 1.40
CA PHE A 119 17.72 4.07 1.76
C PHE A 119 17.97 4.29 3.27
N ASP A 120 17.82 3.24 4.07
CA ASP A 120 18.23 3.25 5.49
C ASP A 120 19.53 2.47 5.64
N ASP A 121 20.60 3.15 6.06
CA ASP A 121 21.95 2.59 6.25
C ASP A 121 22.09 1.77 7.55
N ARG A 122 20.98 1.57 8.29
CA ARG A 122 20.97 0.85 9.57
C ARG A 122 20.78 -0.66 9.45
N ALA A 123 20.72 -1.20 8.24
CA ALA A 123 20.63 -2.64 7.98
C ALA A 123 22.02 -3.26 7.70
N SER A 124 23.00 -3.01 8.58
CA SER A 124 24.29 -3.73 8.59
C SER A 124 24.63 -4.27 9.97
#